data_AF-A0A9N9FF93-F1
#
_entry.id   AF-A0A9N9FF93-F1
#
_cell.length_a   1.000
_cell.length_b   1.000
_cell.length_c   1.000
_cell.angle_alpha   90.00
_cell.angle_beta   90.00
_cell.angle_gamma   90.00
#
_symmetry.space_group_name_H-M   'P 1'
#
loop_
_entity.id
_entity.type
_entity.pdbx_description
1 polymer ?
#
loop_
_entity_poly.entity_id
_entity_poly.type
_entity_poly.pdbx_seq_one_letter_code
_entity_poly.pdbx_strand_id
1 'polypeptide(L)'
;MSLDTYSANKFLKEIDYFLHGRKSATIWLRPISEPVIGEVEKLERKLVYGWTDDDDGKVEENNTELGFPEFDDLIKLGGGGFVPHLSLGQFPGEEAAKKAIKSFESEFLNDPIEFLVDHVYVISREGYQDDSFRIEEIISFGVGGDDNK
;
A
#
# COMPACT_ATOMS: atom_id res chain seq x y z
N MET A 1 -26.00 13.13 -9.74
CA MET A 1 -24.85 13.56 -8.92
C MET A 1 -23.62 13.21 -9.75
N SER A 2 -22.80 14.19 -10.10
CA SER A 2 -21.63 14.02 -10.96
C SER A 2 -20.63 13.11 -10.25
N LEU A 3 -20.32 11.96 -10.83
CA LEU A 3 -19.26 11.08 -10.34
C LEU A 3 -17.95 11.61 -10.90
N ASP A 4 -17.26 12.41 -10.09
CA ASP A 4 -15.87 12.74 -10.35
C ASP A 4 -15.09 11.42 -10.35
N THR A 5 -14.56 11.08 -11.53
CA THR A 5 -13.53 10.06 -11.74
C THR A 5 -12.55 10.08 -10.56
N TYR A 6 -12.36 8.94 -9.88
CA TYR A 6 -11.26 8.74 -8.93
C TYR A 6 -9.92 8.76 -9.69
N SER A 7 -9.54 9.92 -10.23
CA SER A 7 -8.26 10.25 -10.86
C SER A 7 -7.46 11.16 -9.93
N ALA A 8 -7.33 10.76 -8.67
CA ALA A 8 -6.30 11.32 -7.82
C ALA A 8 -4.99 10.63 -8.19
N ASN A 9 -4.17 11.29 -9.01
CA ASN A 9 -2.80 10.84 -9.28
C ASN A 9 -2.12 10.54 -7.94
N LYS A 10 -1.55 9.34 -7.80
CA LYS A 10 -0.84 8.95 -6.58
C LYS A 10 0.60 9.40 -6.70
N PHE A 11 1.06 10.24 -5.78
CA PHE A 11 2.42 10.79 -5.78
C PHE A 11 3.30 10.06 -4.78
N LEU A 12 4.34 9.35 -5.23
CA LEU A 12 5.44 8.89 -4.38
C LEU A 12 6.60 9.88 -4.45
N LYS A 13 7.11 10.34 -3.30
CA LYS A 13 8.18 11.36 -3.29
C LYS A 13 9.16 11.26 -2.12
N GLU A 14 8.65 11.07 -0.91
CA GLU A 14 9.51 11.09 0.27
C GLU A 14 10.22 9.74 0.45
N ILE A 15 11.54 9.78 0.61
CA ILE A 15 12.34 8.59 0.88
C ILE A 15 12.52 8.45 2.40
N ASP A 16 12.32 7.24 2.90
CA ASP A 16 12.62 6.89 4.28
C ASP A 16 13.12 5.44 4.38
N TYR A 17 13.46 4.97 5.58
CA TYR A 17 13.90 3.61 5.82
C TYR A 17 13.44 3.07 7.18
N PHE A 18 13.28 1.75 7.26
CA PHE A 18 13.15 1.04 8.54
C PHE A 18 14.22 -0.03 8.71
N LEU A 19 14.57 -0.30 9.96
CA LEU A 19 15.61 -1.26 10.34
C LEU A 19 15.01 -2.61 10.69
N HIS A 20 15.55 -3.66 10.08
CA HIS A 20 15.32 -5.05 10.45
C HIS A 20 16.44 -5.50 11.40
N GLY A 21 16.35 -5.02 12.64
CA GLY A 21 17.44 -5.12 13.61
C GLY A 21 18.70 -4.41 13.10
N ARG A 22 19.89 -4.87 13.53
CA ARG A 22 21.17 -4.22 13.17
C ARG A 22 21.73 -4.63 11.81
N LYS A 23 21.16 -5.65 11.17
CA LYS A 23 21.79 -6.34 10.02
C LYS A 23 21.27 -5.90 8.67
N SER A 24 20.03 -5.42 8.60
CA SER A 24 19.46 -4.97 7.34
C SER A 24 18.49 -3.81 7.54
N ALA A 25 18.29 -3.06 6.47
CA ALA A 25 17.39 -1.92 6.42
C ALA A 25 16.64 -1.94 5.09
N THR A 26 15.37 -1.55 5.07
CA THR A 26 14.61 -1.38 3.82
C THR A 26 14.45 0.10 3.56
N ILE A 27 14.82 0.56 2.36
CA ILE A 27 14.51 1.91 1.88
C ILE A 27 13.18 1.85 1.14
N TRP A 28 12.36 2.88 1.32
CA TRP A 28 11.04 2.96 0.72
C TRP A 28 10.64 4.39 0.36
N LEU A 29 9.74 4.51 -0.61
CA LEU A 29 9.07 5.75 -0.98
C LEU A 29 7.69 5.84 -0.34
N ARG A 30 7.40 7.01 0.23
CA ARG A 30 6.11 7.34 0.84
C ARG A 30 5.23 8.13 -0.14
N PRO A 31 3.91 7.85 -0.18
CA PRO A 31 2.96 8.70 -0.85
C PRO A 31 2.78 10.04 -0.12
N ILE A 32 2.58 11.15 -0.83
CA ILE A 32 2.55 12.51 -0.23
C ILE A 32 1.22 13.28 -0.41
N SER A 33 0.21 12.70 -1.04
CA SER A 33 -1.05 13.40 -1.34
C SER A 33 -2.22 12.92 -0.48
N GLU A 34 -2.92 13.84 0.17
CA GLU A 34 -4.30 13.65 0.59
C GLU A 34 -5.24 13.97 -0.58
N PRO A 35 -6.38 13.26 -0.77
CA PRO A 35 -6.94 12.19 0.08
C PRO A 35 -6.41 10.79 -0.24
N VAL A 36 -5.46 10.64 -1.16
CA VAL A 36 -4.97 9.34 -1.69
C VAL A 36 -4.47 8.40 -0.59
N ILE A 37 -3.71 8.91 0.38
CA ILE A 37 -3.26 8.13 1.53
C ILE A 37 -4.49 7.53 2.26
N GLY A 38 -5.49 8.37 2.53
CA GLY A 38 -6.74 7.94 3.16
C GLY A 38 -7.53 6.92 2.35
N GLU A 39 -7.52 6.97 1.01
CA GLU A 39 -8.21 5.97 0.17
C GLU A 39 -7.51 4.61 0.18
N VAL A 40 -6.17 4.57 0.19
CA VAL A 40 -5.43 3.30 0.32
C VAL A 40 -5.59 2.73 1.73
N GLU A 41 -5.56 3.56 2.76
CA GLU A 41 -5.85 3.15 4.14
C GLU A 41 -7.29 2.65 4.32
N LYS A 42 -8.27 3.28 3.66
CA LYS A 42 -9.65 2.79 3.63
C LYS A 42 -9.76 1.43 2.96
N LEU A 43 -9.08 1.24 1.83
CA LEU A 43 -9.06 -0.05 1.13
C LEU A 43 -8.44 -1.13 2.00
N GLU A 44 -7.28 -0.85 2.62
CA GLU A 44 -6.63 -1.77 3.54
C GLU A 44 -7.55 -2.16 4.69
N ARG A 45 -8.19 -1.17 5.34
CA ARG A 45 -9.12 -1.44 6.44
C ARG A 45 -10.29 -2.31 6.00
N LYS A 46 -10.82 -2.10 4.80
CA LYS A 46 -11.90 -2.93 4.23
C LYS A 46 -11.44 -4.36 3.92
N LEU A 47 -10.20 -4.54 3.44
CA LEU A 47 -9.64 -5.87 3.20
C LEU A 47 -9.43 -6.64 4.50
N VAL A 48 -8.99 -5.98 5.57
CA VAL A 48 -8.71 -6.64 6.85
C VAL A 48 -9.98 -6.88 7.65
N TYR A 49 -10.84 -5.87 7.79
CA TYR A 49 -11.99 -5.90 8.71
C TYR A 49 -13.35 -6.07 8.03
N GLY A 50 -13.39 -6.15 6.70
CA GLY A 50 -14.61 -6.34 5.92
C GLY A 50 -15.32 -5.04 5.54
N TRP A 51 -16.40 -5.19 4.77
CA TRP A 51 -17.30 -4.11 4.38
C TRP A 51 -18.45 -3.98 5.37
N THR A 52 -18.75 -2.74 5.77
CA THR A 52 -20.02 -2.39 6.41
C THR A 52 -20.85 -1.60 5.41
N ASP A 53 -22.15 -1.88 5.33
CA ASP A 53 -23.09 -1.13 4.48
C ASP A 53 -23.29 0.32 4.96
N ASP A 54 -22.87 0.60 6.20
CA ASP A 54 -22.86 1.93 6.78
C ASP A 54 -21.54 2.64 6.42
N ASP A 55 -21.63 3.65 5.54
CA ASP A 55 -20.54 4.57 5.16
C ASP A 55 -20.09 5.48 6.33
N ASP A 56 -20.68 5.25 7.51
CA ASP A 56 -20.49 5.90 8.80
C ASP A 56 -19.17 5.53 9.48
N GLY A 57 -18.42 4.56 8.94
CA GLY A 57 -17.14 4.10 9.50
C GLY A 57 -17.27 3.33 10.82
N LYS A 58 -18.47 2.88 11.18
CA LYS A 58 -18.68 1.99 12.33
C LYS A 58 -18.51 0.55 11.89
N VAL A 59 -17.33 0.01 12.12
CA VAL A 59 -17.08 -1.43 12.01
C VAL A 59 -17.86 -2.10 13.14
N GLU A 60 -18.98 -2.75 12.85
CA GLU A 60 -19.57 -3.68 13.80
C GLU A 60 -18.63 -4.89 13.92
N GLU A 61 -18.11 -5.15 15.12
CA GLU A 61 -17.11 -6.20 15.43
C GLU A 61 -17.49 -7.63 14.96
N ASN A 62 -18.70 -7.84 14.43
CA ASN A 62 -19.26 -9.15 14.15
C ASN A 62 -19.56 -9.44 12.66
N ASN A 63 -19.34 -8.50 11.73
CA ASN A 63 -19.56 -8.78 10.29
C ASN A 63 -18.24 -9.09 9.56
N THR A 64 -17.53 -10.12 10.05
CA THR A 64 -16.24 -10.57 9.54
C THR A 64 -16.35 -11.39 8.24
N GLU A 65 -17.56 -11.59 7.69
CA GLU A 65 -17.79 -12.52 6.58
C GLU A 65 -17.08 -12.13 5.26
N LEU A 66 -16.57 -10.90 5.14
CA LEU A 66 -15.96 -10.38 3.91
C LEU A 66 -14.52 -9.86 4.08
N GLY A 67 -13.97 -9.87 5.29
CA GLY A 67 -12.62 -9.42 5.59
C GLY A 67 -11.67 -10.58 5.86
N PHE A 68 -10.37 -10.28 5.94
CA PHE A 68 -9.34 -11.24 6.33
C PHE A 68 -8.64 -10.80 7.63
N PRO A 69 -9.34 -10.83 8.78
CA PRO A 69 -8.78 -10.34 10.04
C PRO A 69 -7.59 -11.15 10.53
N GLU A 70 -7.37 -12.37 10.01
CA GLU A 70 -6.19 -13.18 10.28
C GLU A 70 -4.89 -12.63 9.67
N PHE A 71 -4.97 -11.71 8.71
CA PHE A 71 -3.81 -11.09 8.03
C PHE A 71 -3.50 -9.68 8.56
N ASP A 72 -3.61 -9.47 9.88
CA ASP A 72 -3.35 -8.18 10.52
C ASP A 72 -2.02 -8.09 11.28
N ASP A 73 -1.17 -9.11 11.12
CA ASP A 73 0.10 -9.27 11.82
C ASP A 73 1.07 -8.11 11.57
N LEU A 74 1.23 -7.68 10.32
CA LEU A 74 2.12 -6.58 9.95
C LEU A 74 1.65 -5.21 10.47
N ILE A 75 0.33 -5.00 10.53
CA ILE A 75 -0.30 -3.78 11.05
C ILE A 75 -0.01 -3.66 12.55
N LYS A 76 -0.24 -4.77 13.28
CA LYS A 76 0.01 -4.85 14.72
C LYS A 76 1.49 -4.72 15.06
N LEU A 77 2.37 -5.28 14.23
CA LEU A 77 3.82 -5.24 14.44
C LEU A 77 4.37 -3.80 14.41
N GLY A 78 3.82 -2.94 13.55
CA GLY A 78 4.29 -1.57 13.37
C GLY A 78 3.86 -0.59 14.47
N GLY A 79 2.85 -0.92 15.28
CA GLY A 79 2.31 -0.07 16.35
C GLY A 79 1.63 1.24 15.90
N GLY A 80 1.93 1.73 14.69
CA GLY A 80 1.35 2.92 14.07
C GLY A 80 0.28 2.64 13.02
N GLY A 81 -0.13 1.38 12.84
CA GLY A 81 -1.08 0.97 11.82
C GLY A 81 -0.44 0.74 10.45
N PHE A 82 -1.28 0.64 9.42
CA PHE A 82 -0.84 0.49 8.04
C PHE A 82 -0.21 1.79 7.52
N VAL A 83 0.96 1.68 6.90
CA VAL A 83 1.66 2.81 6.25
C VAL A 83 1.91 2.42 4.80
N PRO A 84 1.17 2.97 3.82
CA PRO A 84 1.40 2.65 2.42
C PRO A 84 2.78 3.15 1.97
N HIS A 85 3.55 2.30 1.31
CA HIS A 85 4.87 2.63 0.79
C HIS A 85 5.29 1.73 -0.38
N LEU A 86 6.27 2.17 -1.16
CA LEU A 86 6.93 1.38 -2.20
C LEU A 86 8.37 1.10 -1.79
N SER A 87 8.72 -0.16 -1.52
CA SER A 87 10.11 -0.53 -1.23
C SER A 87 11.02 -0.32 -2.44
N LEU A 88 12.14 0.38 -2.25
CA LEU A 88 13.19 0.56 -3.26
C LEU A 88 14.30 -0.50 -3.16
N GLY A 89 14.41 -1.16 -2.01
CA GLY A 89 15.34 -2.26 -1.82
C GLY A 89 15.73 -2.46 -0.37
N GLN A 90 16.43 -3.57 -0.12
CA GLN A 90 16.97 -3.93 1.18
C GLN A 90 18.50 -3.84 1.18
N PHE A 91 19.05 -3.21 2.21
CA PHE A 91 20.47 -2.85 2.31
C PHE A 91 21.11 -3.43 3.57
N PRO A 92 22.43 -3.70 3.55
CA PRO A 92 23.17 -4.22 4.72
C PRO A 92 23.33 -3.17 5.83
N GLY A 93 22.30 -3.05 6.68
CA GLY A 93 22.28 -2.19 7.84
C GLY A 93 22.06 -0.71 7.50
N GLU A 94 22.03 0.10 8.54
CA GLU A 94 21.63 1.51 8.48
C GLU A 94 22.56 2.38 7.63
N GLU A 95 23.88 2.21 7.78
CA GLU A 95 24.86 3.04 7.08
C GLU A 95 24.82 2.82 5.56
N ALA A 96 24.63 1.57 5.13
CA ALA A 96 24.46 1.26 3.71
C ALA A 96 23.16 1.87 3.16
N ALA A 97 22.08 1.84 3.95
CA ALA A 97 20.83 2.46 3.56
C ALA A 97 20.97 3.98 3.41
N LYS A 98 21.52 4.68 4.41
CA LYS A 98 21.77 6.13 4.34
C LYS A 98 22.63 6.54 3.13
N LYS A 99 23.61 5.72 2.77
CA LYS A 99 24.42 5.95 1.56
C LYS A 99 23.59 5.80 0.28
N ALA A 100 22.72 4.80 0.21
CA ALA A 100 21.84 4.58 -0.93
C ALA A 100 20.75 5.66 -1.04
N ILE A 101 20.17 6.12 0.08
CA ILE A 101 19.21 7.24 0.13
C ILE A 101 19.78 8.46 -0.61
N LYS A 102 21.02 8.86 -0.32
CA LYS A 102 21.65 10.01 -1.03
C LYS A 102 21.72 9.84 -2.55
N SER A 103 21.79 8.60 -3.03
CA SER A 103 21.79 8.32 -4.47
C SER A 103 20.36 8.46 -5.02
N PHE A 104 19.39 7.87 -4.32
CA PHE A 104 17.97 7.95 -4.66
C PHE A 104 17.39 9.38 -4.56
N GLU A 105 17.89 10.20 -3.64
CA GLU A 105 17.46 11.59 -3.50
C GLU A 105 17.67 12.37 -4.80
N SER A 106 18.75 12.09 -5.54
CA SER A 106 19.01 12.74 -6.82
C SER A 106 18.04 12.30 -7.94
N GLU A 107 17.44 11.12 -7.80
CA GLU A 107 16.57 10.49 -8.79
C GLU A 107 15.09 10.78 -8.52
N PHE A 108 14.65 10.74 -7.26
CA PHE A 108 13.22 10.79 -6.89
C PHE A 108 12.76 12.10 -6.23
N LEU A 109 13.67 12.98 -5.75
CA LEU A 109 13.21 14.23 -5.10
C LEU A 109 12.74 15.30 -6.09
N ASN A 110 13.27 15.28 -7.31
CA ASN A 110 12.99 16.33 -8.30
C ASN A 110 11.63 16.12 -8.96
N ASP A 111 11.29 14.87 -9.30
CA ASP A 111 10.07 14.52 -10.03
C ASP A 111 9.31 13.43 -9.27
N PRO A 112 8.15 13.75 -8.65
CA PRO A 112 7.31 12.75 -8.01
C PRO A 112 6.87 11.66 -9.00
N ILE A 113 6.79 10.42 -8.54
CA ILE A 113 6.23 9.34 -9.35
C ILE A 113 4.71 9.44 -9.29
N GLU A 114 4.08 9.65 -10.44
CA GLU A 114 2.63 9.68 -10.60
C GLU A 114 2.12 8.40 -11.25
N PHE A 115 1.08 7.80 -10.68
CA PHE A 115 0.39 6.66 -11.28
C PHE A 115 -1.08 6.61 -10.89
N LEU A 116 -1.87 5.96 -11.76
CA LEU A 116 -3.24 5.57 -11.48
C LEU A 116 -3.22 4.16 -10.89
N VAL A 117 -4.12 3.92 -9.94
CA VAL A 117 -4.36 2.57 -9.43
C VAL A 117 -5.72 2.12 -9.92
N ASP A 118 -5.70 1.15 -10.80
CA ASP A 118 -6.86 0.59 -11.49
C ASP A 118 -7.04 -0.90 -11.17
N HIS A 119 -6.07 -1.54 -10.51
CA HIS A 119 -6.13 -2.96 -10.16
C HIS A 119 -5.54 -3.23 -8.77
N VAL A 120 -6.03 -4.29 -8.14
CA VAL A 120 -5.41 -4.99 -7.01
C VAL A 120 -5.02 -6.38 -7.48
N TYR A 121 -3.86 -6.85 -7.03
CA TYR A 121 -3.34 -8.17 -7.37
C TYR A 121 -3.29 -9.02 -6.10
N VAL A 122 -3.90 -10.20 -6.15
CA VAL A 122 -3.65 -11.24 -5.14
C VAL A 122 -2.39 -11.98 -5.57
N ILE A 123 -1.39 -11.99 -4.69
CA ILE A 123 -0.07 -12.56 -4.99
C ILE A 123 0.29 -13.66 -3.98
N SER A 124 1.03 -14.65 -4.45
CA SER A 124 1.57 -15.73 -3.62
C SER A 124 3.08 -15.89 -3.86
N ARG A 125 3.76 -16.57 -2.93
CA ARG A 125 5.16 -17.01 -3.10
C ARG A 125 5.41 -18.33 -2.39
N GLU A 126 6.27 -19.18 -2.94
CA GLU A 126 6.65 -20.46 -2.33
C GLU A 126 7.80 -20.27 -1.34
N GLY A 127 7.48 -19.97 -0.08
CA GLY A 127 8.47 -19.78 0.97
C GLY A 127 9.31 -18.51 0.79
N TYR A 128 10.37 -18.39 1.60
CA TYR A 128 11.25 -17.20 1.62
C TYR A 128 12.44 -17.29 0.66
N GLN A 129 12.69 -18.45 0.06
CA GLN A 129 13.80 -18.65 -0.88
C GLN A 129 13.38 -18.49 -2.35
N ASP A 130 12.07 -18.45 -2.62
CA ASP A 130 11.54 -18.04 -3.91
C ASP A 130 11.44 -16.51 -3.92
N ASP A 131 12.29 -15.88 -4.74
CA ASP A 131 12.35 -14.43 -4.87
C ASP A 131 11.24 -13.88 -5.79
N SER A 132 10.43 -14.75 -6.39
CA SER A 132 9.38 -14.36 -7.34
C SER A 132 7.98 -14.51 -6.76
N PHE A 133 7.17 -13.46 -6.90
CA PHE A 133 5.73 -13.56 -6.66
C PHE A 133 5.02 -14.13 -7.89
N ARG A 134 3.96 -14.90 -7.63
CA ARG A 134 2.98 -15.33 -8.64
C ARG A 134 1.70 -14.54 -8.47
N ILE A 135 1.10 -14.15 -9.58
CA ILE A 135 -0.22 -13.51 -9.59
C ILE A 135 -1.27 -14.62 -9.56
N GLU A 136 -2.08 -14.63 -8.51
CA GLU A 136 -3.20 -15.57 -8.36
C GLU A 136 -4.49 -14.98 -8.92
N GLU A 137 -4.72 -13.69 -8.70
CA GLU A 137 -5.91 -12.99 -9.16
C GLU A 137 -5.61 -11.52 -9.46
N ILE A 138 -6.36 -10.97 -10.41
CA ILE A 138 -6.34 -9.56 -10.78
C ILE A 138 -7.77 -9.02 -10.59
N ILE A 139 -7.92 -8.07 -9.67
CA ILE A 139 -9.18 -7.43 -9.34
C ILE A 139 -9.14 -6.00 -9.89
N SER A 140 -9.87 -5.74 -10.98
CA SER A 140 -9.99 -4.40 -11.54
C SER A 140 -10.90 -3.55 -10.66
N PHE A 141 -10.46 -2.33 -10.35
CA PHE A 141 -11.37 -1.27 -9.94
C PHE A 141 -12.20 -0.89 -11.16
N GLY A 142 -13.51 -1.14 -11.09
CA GLY A 142 -14.40 -0.87 -12.21
C GLY A 142 -14.27 0.57 -12.71
N VAL A 143 -14.18 0.74 -14.02
CA VAL A 143 -14.54 2.03 -14.64
C VAL A 143 -16.03 2.16 -14.40
N GLY A 144 -16.50 3.20 -13.68
CA GLY A 144 -17.92 3.38 -13.39
C GLY A 144 -18.77 3.18 -14.65
N GLY A 145 -19.48 2.05 -14.71
CA GLY A 145 -20.32 1.67 -15.82
C GLY A 145 -21.72 2.20 -15.58
N ASP A 146 -22.19 3.04 -16.50
CA ASP A 146 -23.61 3.23 -16.76
C ASP A 146 -24.22 1.86 -17.10
N ASP A 147 -24.88 1.24 -16.13
CA ASP A 147 -25.83 0.16 -16.37
C ASP A 147 -27.10 0.78 -16.98
N ASN A 148 -27.04 1.04 -18.29
CA ASN A 148 -28.22 1.36 -19.07
C ASN A 148 -28.30 0.40 -20.26
N LYS A 149 -28.87 -0.77 -20.01
CA LYS A 149 -29.64 -1.56 -20.99
C LYS A 149 -30.76 -2.32 -20.33
#